data_AF-A0AA36EGF8-F1
#
_entry.id   AF-A0AA36EGF8-F1
#
_cell.length_a   1.000
_cell.length_b   1.000
_cell.length_c   1.000
_cell.angle_alpha   90.00
_cell.angle_beta   90.00
_cell.angle_gamma   90.00
#
_symmetry.space_group_name_H-M   'P 1'
#
loop_
_entity.id
_entity.type
_entity.pdbx_description
1 polymer ?
#
loop_
_entity_poly.entity_id
_entity_poly.type
_entity_poly.pdbx_seq_one_letter_code
_entity_poly.pdbx_strand_id
1 'polypeptide(L)'
;MTDYKKVVYLDADTIVVKNIDDLFKCGKFCANLKHSERLNSGVMVVEPSAKLFNDMVSKVTTLYSYTGGDQGFLNTYYVGFASARVFDPEISQEVVNSKPVPEMERLSTLYNADVGLYMLANKWMVDEKELRVIHYTLGPLKPWDWWTSWLLKPVDVWQDIREELEESLPGTKGGRNPHDEFLVKFLFLLPLFTLLFCYYRSFLQTRSICDHARHIYYKFRSGGSLSYSAVSSSTINSSQQFSNGTHGKVPAFLGGVSVFFCFVAAMVALGIGFSVIPRQVKPWTGLLLMYEWTFTIFFLLFGGYLHLIYKWGKMVATQGASSRPDYDSEKGHQRQVSCDVATWYYGLGMAFLAIATPAVPVFLGITALFARLGLMVAGGLIFASFMTYAAEHLGIKSFVRGLEDRDTSRTRNSCFLC
;
A
#
# COMPACT_ATOMS: atom_id res chain seq x y z
N MET A 1 27.71 -25.25 -20.72
CA MET A 1 27.70 -24.04 -21.57
C MET A 1 29.00 -23.84 -22.37
N THR A 2 29.94 -24.79 -22.36
CA THR A 2 31.17 -24.70 -23.16
C THR A 2 30.94 -24.81 -24.67
N ASP A 3 29.73 -25.18 -25.09
CA ASP A 3 29.31 -25.19 -26.49
C ASP A 3 29.08 -23.77 -27.06
N TYR A 4 29.02 -22.75 -26.18
CA TYR A 4 28.94 -21.35 -26.57
C TYR A 4 30.31 -20.68 -26.53
N LYS A 5 30.63 -19.90 -27.57
CA LYS A 5 31.86 -19.08 -27.60
C LYS A 5 31.82 -17.92 -26.59
N LYS A 6 30.63 -17.38 -26.33
CA LYS A 6 30.42 -16.23 -25.46
C LYS A 6 28.99 -16.26 -24.94
N VAL A 7 28.82 -15.83 -23.69
CA VAL A 7 27.52 -15.75 -23.02
C VAL A 7 27.40 -14.37 -22.38
N VAL A 8 26.23 -13.75 -22.54
CA VAL A 8 25.85 -12.57 -21.77
C VAL A 8 24.96 -13.04 -20.63
N TYR A 9 25.43 -12.84 -19.40
CA TYR A 9 24.68 -13.09 -18.17
C TYR A 9 23.96 -11.82 -17.75
N LEU A 10 22.69 -11.98 -17.38
CA LEU A 10 21.81 -10.93 -16.88
C LEU A 10 21.13 -11.46 -15.61
N ASP A 11 21.18 -10.70 -14.51
CA ASP A 11 20.41 -11.02 -13.31
C ASP A 11 18.90 -10.94 -13.60
N ALA A 12 18.12 -11.73 -12.87
CA ALA A 12 16.67 -11.83 -13.08
C ALA A 12 15.89 -10.54 -12.77
N ASP A 13 16.53 -9.57 -12.11
CA ASP A 13 16.02 -8.24 -11.80
C ASP A 13 16.66 -7.16 -12.69
N THR A 14 17.12 -7.55 -13.87
CA THR A 14 17.50 -6.63 -14.95
C THR A 14 16.45 -6.61 -16.05
N ILE A 15 16.39 -5.51 -16.79
CA ILE A 15 15.52 -5.38 -17.95
C ILE A 15 16.25 -4.72 -19.11
N VAL A 16 16.16 -5.35 -20.28
CA VAL A 16 16.76 -4.89 -21.52
C VAL A 16 15.77 -3.98 -22.23
N VAL A 17 16.14 -2.73 -22.44
CA VAL A 17 15.29 -1.68 -23.08
C VAL A 17 15.74 -1.34 -24.51
N LYS A 18 16.93 -1.82 -24.92
CA LYS A 18 17.48 -1.70 -26.28
C LYS A 18 18.30 -2.93 -26.64
N ASN A 19 18.59 -3.11 -27.92
CA ASN A 19 19.50 -4.16 -28.38
C ASN A 19 20.88 -4.06 -27.68
N ILE A 20 21.39 -5.22 -27.25
CA ILE A 20 22.66 -5.38 -26.55
C ILE A 20 23.59 -6.39 -27.24
N ASP A 21 23.36 -6.70 -28.52
CA ASP A 21 24.14 -7.71 -29.25
C ASP A 21 25.60 -7.28 -29.44
N ASP A 22 25.88 -5.98 -29.36
CA ASP A 22 27.23 -5.45 -29.33
C ASP A 22 28.05 -5.95 -28.13
N LEU A 23 27.43 -6.36 -27.02
CA LEU A 23 28.14 -7.00 -25.90
C LEU A 23 28.87 -8.28 -26.32
N PHE A 24 28.43 -8.97 -27.38
CA PHE A 24 29.15 -10.14 -27.90
C PHE A 24 30.51 -9.80 -28.55
N LYS A 25 30.82 -8.51 -28.76
CA LYS A 25 32.14 -8.05 -29.22
C LYS A 25 33.15 -7.83 -28.09
N CYS A 26 32.68 -7.81 -26.84
CA CYS A 26 33.52 -7.54 -25.67
C CYS A 26 34.59 -8.64 -25.46
N GLY A 27 35.61 -8.40 -24.62
CA GLY A 27 36.67 -9.35 -24.29
C GLY A 27 36.21 -10.65 -23.61
N LYS A 28 37.14 -11.33 -22.93
CA LYS A 28 36.84 -12.61 -22.26
C LYS A 28 35.94 -12.48 -21.04
N PHE A 29 36.09 -11.39 -20.29
CA PHE A 29 35.25 -11.05 -19.15
C PHE A 29 34.90 -9.57 -19.16
N CYS A 30 33.62 -9.22 -19.18
CA CYS A 30 33.19 -7.83 -19.09
C CYS A 30 32.11 -7.67 -18.07
N ALA A 31 32.15 -6.58 -17.32
CA ALA A 31 31.12 -6.22 -16.34
C ALA A 31 31.07 -4.70 -16.21
N ASN A 32 30.04 -4.17 -15.55
CA ASN A 32 30.02 -2.74 -15.24
C ASN A 32 30.80 -2.45 -13.95
N LEU A 33 31.47 -1.29 -13.90
CA LEU A 33 32.09 -0.77 -12.68
C LEU A 33 31.11 0.15 -11.95
N LYS A 34 30.79 -0.17 -10.70
CA LYS A 34 29.98 0.67 -9.82
C LYS A 34 30.84 1.78 -9.18
N HIS A 35 30.21 2.68 -8.41
CA HIS A 35 30.82 3.86 -7.75
C HIS A 35 31.91 3.58 -6.67
N SER A 36 32.54 2.40 -6.64
CA SER A 36 33.52 2.04 -5.59
C SER A 36 34.69 1.18 -6.10
N GLU A 37 35.08 1.35 -7.37
CA GLU A 37 36.12 0.52 -8.03
C GLU A 37 35.81 -0.98 -8.03
N ARG A 38 34.54 -1.34 -7.80
CA ARG A 38 34.05 -2.71 -7.75
C ARG A 38 33.13 -2.99 -8.91
N LEU A 39 33.26 -4.17 -9.49
CA LEU A 39 32.34 -4.65 -10.51
C LEU A 39 30.97 -4.96 -9.91
N ASN A 40 29.94 -4.76 -10.73
CA ASN A 40 28.59 -5.26 -10.51
C ASN A 40 28.41 -6.54 -11.35
N SER A 41 27.99 -7.63 -10.72
CA SER A 41 27.86 -8.94 -11.38
C SER A 41 26.50 -9.16 -12.06
N GLY A 42 25.57 -8.21 -11.99
CA GLY A 42 24.24 -8.39 -12.57
C GLY A 42 24.16 -8.27 -14.09
N VAL A 43 25.20 -7.73 -14.73
CA VAL A 43 25.37 -7.82 -16.20
C VAL A 43 26.82 -8.14 -16.50
N MET A 44 27.04 -9.30 -17.10
CA MET A 44 28.38 -9.78 -17.43
C MET A 44 28.44 -10.38 -18.82
N VAL A 45 29.59 -10.23 -19.48
CA VAL A 45 29.96 -10.99 -20.67
C VAL A 45 31.04 -11.98 -20.25
N VAL A 46 30.86 -13.26 -20.57
CA VAL A 46 31.80 -14.31 -20.18
C VAL A 46 32.14 -15.20 -21.37
N GLU A 47 33.42 -15.58 -21.48
CA GLU A 47 33.89 -16.68 -22.32
C GLU A 47 33.83 -17.99 -21.51
N PRO A 48 32.91 -18.92 -21.82
CA PRO A 48 32.79 -20.17 -21.07
C PRO A 48 34.06 -21.02 -21.16
N SER A 49 34.59 -21.44 -20.01
CA SER A 49 35.80 -22.27 -19.95
C SER A 49 35.74 -23.24 -18.77
N ALA A 50 35.82 -24.55 -19.05
CA ALA A 50 35.84 -25.58 -18.01
C ALA A 50 37.05 -25.41 -17.07
N LYS A 51 38.20 -25.00 -17.61
CA LYS A 51 39.41 -24.71 -16.83
C LYS A 51 39.17 -23.56 -15.86
N LEU A 52 38.59 -22.46 -16.35
CA LEU A 52 38.31 -21.28 -15.53
C LEU A 52 37.26 -21.58 -14.45
N PHE A 53 36.21 -22.32 -14.81
CA PHE A 53 35.18 -22.76 -13.86
C PHE A 53 35.79 -23.61 -12.74
N ASN A 54 36.57 -24.63 -13.06
CA ASN A 54 37.19 -25.50 -12.06
C ASN A 54 38.17 -24.73 -11.15
N ASP A 55 38.93 -23.77 -11.71
CA ASP A 55 39.80 -22.90 -10.92
C ASP A 55 38.98 -22.01 -9.96
N MET A 56 37.91 -21.36 -10.44
CA MET A 56 37.01 -20.58 -9.59
C MET A 56 36.40 -21.44 -8.47
N VAL A 57 35.85 -22.61 -8.80
CA VAL A 57 35.26 -23.54 -7.81
C VAL A 57 36.26 -23.95 -6.74
N SER A 58 37.51 -24.24 -7.13
CA SER A 58 38.57 -24.59 -6.18
C SER A 58 38.91 -23.46 -5.19
N LYS A 59 38.56 -22.21 -5.54
CA LYS A 59 38.83 -21.00 -4.76
C LYS A 59 37.61 -20.49 -3.99
N VAL A 60 36.40 -21.01 -4.21
CA VAL A 60 35.17 -20.52 -3.55
C VAL A 60 35.29 -20.54 -2.02
N THR A 61 35.95 -21.55 -1.45
CA THR A 61 36.10 -21.70 0.00
C THR A 61 37.32 -20.99 0.58
N THR A 62 38.29 -20.60 -0.26
CA THR A 62 39.57 -20.03 0.18
C THR A 62 39.70 -18.54 -0.13
N LEU A 63 39.04 -18.07 -1.19
CA LEU A 63 39.09 -16.67 -1.62
C LEU A 63 38.02 -15.87 -0.89
N TYR A 64 38.43 -14.75 -0.28
CA TYR A 64 37.52 -13.90 0.47
C TYR A 64 36.48 -13.20 -0.43
N SER A 65 35.20 -13.33 -0.06
CA SER A 65 34.07 -12.58 -0.64
C SER A 65 33.48 -11.64 0.40
N TYR A 66 33.61 -10.33 0.18
CA TYR A 66 33.13 -9.31 1.13
C TYR A 66 31.59 -9.19 1.20
N THR A 67 30.86 -9.77 0.25
CA THR A 67 29.39 -9.83 0.26
C THR A 67 28.86 -11.19 0.71
N GLY A 68 29.72 -12.21 0.80
CA GLY A 68 29.29 -13.61 0.92
C GLY A 68 28.63 -14.18 -0.36
N GLY A 69 28.54 -13.39 -1.44
CA GLY A 69 27.94 -13.77 -2.71
C GLY A 69 28.92 -13.76 -3.88
N ASP A 70 28.36 -13.91 -5.08
CA ASP A 70 29.05 -13.90 -6.38
C ASP A 70 29.80 -12.59 -6.62
N GLN A 71 29.16 -11.43 -6.41
CA GLN A 71 29.78 -10.13 -6.67
C GLN A 71 31.06 -9.96 -5.85
N GLY A 72 31.04 -10.34 -4.57
CA GLY A 72 32.20 -10.23 -3.69
C GLY A 72 33.34 -11.15 -4.12
N PHE A 73 33.01 -12.39 -4.49
CA PHE A 73 33.98 -13.36 -4.98
C PHE A 73 34.62 -12.90 -6.29
N LEU A 74 33.81 -12.49 -7.27
CA LEU A 74 34.26 -12.07 -8.60
C LEU A 74 35.17 -10.83 -8.54
N ASN A 75 34.85 -9.88 -7.66
CA ASN A 75 35.71 -8.71 -7.42
C ASN A 75 37.11 -9.11 -6.88
N THR A 76 37.19 -10.11 -6.00
CA THR A 76 38.46 -10.60 -5.49
C THR A 76 39.18 -11.49 -6.52
N TYR A 77 38.44 -12.23 -7.34
CA TYR A 77 39.00 -13.12 -8.36
C TYR A 77 39.60 -12.35 -9.54
N TYR A 78 38.89 -11.35 -10.08
CA TYR A 78 39.33 -10.51 -11.19
C TYR A 78 40.12 -9.28 -10.69
N VAL A 79 41.30 -9.54 -10.14
CA VAL A 79 42.21 -8.48 -9.66
C VAL A 79 42.57 -7.52 -10.80
N GLY A 80 42.51 -6.21 -10.53
CA GLY A 80 42.83 -5.17 -11.51
C GLY A 80 41.69 -4.80 -12.46
N PHE A 81 40.48 -5.35 -12.25
CA PHE A 81 39.30 -5.02 -13.07
C PHE A 81 38.99 -3.52 -13.13
N ALA A 82 39.19 -2.79 -12.04
CA ALA A 82 39.02 -1.34 -12.00
C ALA A 82 39.92 -0.60 -13.02
N SER A 83 41.10 -1.14 -13.31
CA SER A 83 42.06 -0.60 -14.27
C SER A 83 41.86 -1.12 -15.70
N ALA A 84 40.90 -2.03 -15.93
CA ALA A 84 40.60 -2.51 -17.27
C ALA A 84 40.09 -1.37 -18.16
N ARG A 85 40.35 -1.46 -19.46
CA ARG A 85 39.88 -0.47 -20.43
C ARG A 85 38.35 -0.52 -20.55
N VAL A 86 37.74 0.60 -20.93
CA VAL A 86 36.30 0.64 -21.21
C VAL A 86 36.04 -0.04 -22.55
N PHE A 87 35.01 -0.89 -22.59
CA PHE A 87 34.51 -1.49 -23.81
C PHE A 87 33.86 -0.42 -24.69
N ASP A 88 34.29 -0.36 -25.94
CA ASP A 88 33.76 0.54 -26.96
C ASP A 88 33.15 -0.28 -28.11
N PRO A 89 31.81 -0.27 -28.27
CA PRO A 89 31.13 -1.05 -29.30
C PRO A 89 31.31 -0.50 -30.72
N GLU A 90 31.81 0.73 -30.88
CA GLU A 90 31.99 1.42 -32.17
C GLU A 90 33.33 1.10 -32.84
N ILE A 91 34.26 0.44 -32.14
CA ILE A 91 35.53 0.02 -32.71
C ILE A 91 35.29 -0.93 -33.90
N SER A 92 35.94 -0.65 -35.03
CA SER A 92 35.82 -1.48 -36.23
C SER A 92 36.34 -2.90 -35.99
N GLN A 93 35.70 -3.89 -36.61
CA GLN A 93 36.07 -5.29 -36.43
C GLN A 93 37.50 -5.59 -36.88
N GLU A 94 38.02 -4.86 -37.87
CA GLU A 94 39.41 -4.93 -38.32
C GLU A 94 40.39 -4.57 -37.20
N VAL A 95 40.12 -3.48 -36.48
CA VAL A 95 40.95 -3.05 -35.34
C VAL A 95 40.84 -4.05 -34.19
N VAL A 96 39.64 -4.59 -33.91
CA VAL A 96 39.44 -5.63 -32.89
C VAL A 96 40.26 -6.87 -33.22
N ASN A 97 40.22 -7.34 -34.47
CA ASN A 97 40.93 -8.54 -34.92
C ASN A 97 42.46 -8.33 -34.97
N SER A 98 42.94 -7.09 -35.08
CA SER A 98 44.37 -6.77 -35.13
C SER A 98 45.07 -6.84 -33.75
N LYS A 99 44.31 -6.85 -32.66
CA LYS A 99 44.83 -6.82 -31.28
C LYS A 99 44.48 -8.12 -30.55
N PRO A 100 45.30 -8.53 -29.56
CA PRO A 100 44.93 -9.61 -28.66
C PRO A 100 43.60 -9.31 -27.96
N VAL A 101 42.76 -10.35 -27.80
CA VAL A 101 41.50 -10.23 -27.06
C VAL A 101 41.83 -9.89 -25.60
N PRO A 102 41.28 -8.80 -25.04
CA PRO A 102 41.52 -8.45 -23.64
C PRO A 102 40.99 -9.54 -22.69
N GLU A 103 41.75 -9.80 -21.62
CA GLU A 103 41.28 -10.66 -20.54
C GLU A 103 40.04 -10.09 -19.84
N MET A 104 39.96 -8.76 -19.72
CA MET A 104 38.81 -8.08 -19.13
C MET A 104 38.60 -6.67 -19.67
N GLU A 105 37.34 -6.21 -19.70
CA GLU A 105 36.94 -4.85 -20.08
C GLU A 105 35.79 -4.34 -19.20
N ARG A 106 35.67 -3.01 -19.06
CA ARG A 106 34.60 -2.35 -18.31
C ARG A 106 33.46 -1.94 -19.24
N LEU A 107 32.27 -2.43 -18.95
CA LEU A 107 31.03 -1.97 -19.59
C LEU A 107 30.67 -0.57 -19.08
N SER A 108 30.19 0.27 -19.99
CA SER A 108 29.55 1.55 -19.64
C SER A 108 28.31 1.32 -18.76
N THR A 109 27.95 2.31 -17.94
CA THR A 109 26.73 2.31 -17.12
C THR A 109 25.46 2.14 -17.96
N LEU A 110 25.50 2.44 -19.26
CA LEU A 110 24.40 2.18 -20.20
C LEU A 110 23.94 0.71 -20.22
N TYR A 111 24.85 -0.22 -19.97
CA TYR A 111 24.59 -1.67 -19.98
C TYR A 111 24.28 -2.26 -18.60
N ASN A 112 24.28 -1.46 -17.54
CA ASN A 112 23.96 -1.92 -16.19
C ASN A 112 23.59 -0.71 -15.31
N ALA A 113 22.49 -0.04 -15.67
CA ALA A 113 22.08 1.19 -15.00
C ALA A 113 21.44 0.88 -13.65
N ASP A 114 22.06 1.39 -12.58
CA ASP A 114 21.70 1.08 -11.20
C ASP A 114 20.51 1.92 -10.71
N VAL A 115 19.35 1.28 -10.50
CA VAL A 115 18.15 1.94 -9.97
C VAL A 115 18.37 2.51 -8.57
N GLY A 116 19.16 1.85 -7.73
CA GLY A 116 19.52 2.38 -6.41
C GLY A 116 20.25 3.72 -6.50
N LEU A 117 21.16 3.88 -7.48
CA LEU A 117 21.83 5.15 -7.73
C LEU A 117 20.87 6.20 -8.30
N TYR A 118 19.97 5.81 -9.19
CA TYR A 118 18.90 6.68 -9.69
C TYR A 118 18.04 7.23 -8.55
N MET A 119 17.63 6.39 -7.60
CA MET A 119 16.81 6.82 -6.48
C MET A 119 17.51 7.83 -5.55
N LEU A 120 18.84 7.75 -5.43
CA LEU A 120 19.65 8.71 -4.66
C LEU A 120 19.85 10.02 -5.42
N ALA A 121 20.09 9.96 -6.73
CA ALA A 121 20.38 11.13 -7.56
C ALA A 121 19.12 11.82 -8.13
N ASN A 122 17.96 11.14 -8.09
CA ASN A 122 16.72 11.51 -8.75
C ASN A 122 16.85 11.77 -10.26
N LYS A 123 17.84 11.13 -10.91
CA LYS A 123 18.10 11.17 -12.35
C LYS A 123 19.05 10.05 -12.75
N TRP A 124 19.05 9.71 -14.03
CA TRP A 124 20.11 8.90 -14.61
C TRP A 124 21.41 9.70 -14.70
N MET A 125 22.54 9.01 -14.47
CA MET A 125 23.88 9.59 -14.62
C MET A 125 24.36 9.58 -16.09
N VAL A 126 23.53 9.07 -16.99
CA VAL A 126 23.73 8.91 -18.42
C VAL A 126 22.49 9.42 -19.14
N ASP A 127 22.56 9.62 -20.46
CA ASP A 127 21.36 9.92 -21.24
C ASP A 127 20.38 8.74 -21.16
N GLU A 128 19.18 9.00 -20.67
CA GLU A 128 18.10 8.03 -20.54
C GLU A 128 17.76 7.40 -21.88
N LYS A 129 17.83 8.19 -22.96
CA LYS A 129 17.56 7.70 -24.31
C LYS A 129 18.59 6.70 -24.77
N GLU A 130 19.78 6.65 -24.18
CA GLU A 130 20.85 5.71 -24.55
C GLU A 130 20.95 4.48 -23.65
N LEU A 131 20.11 4.40 -22.61
CA LEU A 131 20.05 3.24 -21.73
C LEU A 131 19.76 1.96 -22.51
N ARG A 132 20.42 0.87 -22.10
CA ARG A 132 20.27 -0.44 -22.72
C ARG A 132 19.81 -1.49 -21.74
N VAL A 133 20.34 -1.48 -20.52
CA VAL A 133 19.91 -2.38 -19.45
C VAL A 133 19.73 -1.60 -18.15
N ILE A 134 18.58 -1.77 -17.52
CA ILE A 134 18.26 -1.22 -16.20
C ILE A 134 18.32 -2.37 -15.18
N HIS A 135 18.98 -2.15 -14.05
CA HIS A 135 19.18 -3.14 -12.99
C HIS A 135 18.53 -2.66 -11.69
N TYR A 136 17.55 -3.42 -11.20
CA TYR A 136 16.79 -3.14 -9.97
C TYR A 136 17.54 -3.60 -8.70
N THR A 137 18.66 -2.93 -8.43
CA THR A 137 19.65 -3.23 -7.38
C THR A 137 19.17 -3.01 -5.93
N LEU A 138 18.00 -2.42 -5.73
CA LEU A 138 17.44 -2.19 -4.39
C LEU A 138 16.88 -3.49 -3.82
N GLY A 139 17.72 -4.23 -3.07
CA GLY A 139 17.49 -5.58 -2.57
C GLY A 139 16.03 -5.97 -2.28
N PRO A 140 15.35 -5.38 -1.28
CA PRO A 140 13.98 -5.76 -0.93
C PRO A 140 12.90 -5.18 -1.85
N LEU A 141 13.26 -4.27 -2.75
CA LEU A 141 12.33 -3.52 -3.59
C LEU A 141 12.44 -3.99 -5.04
N LYS A 142 11.68 -5.03 -5.38
CA LYS A 142 11.72 -5.63 -6.71
C LYS A 142 10.59 -5.15 -7.61
N PRO A 143 10.81 -5.06 -8.92
CA PRO A 143 9.86 -4.39 -9.83
C PRO A 143 8.58 -5.21 -10.09
N TRP A 144 8.60 -6.52 -9.83
CA TRP A 144 7.42 -7.38 -9.90
C TRP A 144 6.46 -7.23 -8.73
N ASP A 145 6.89 -6.58 -7.64
CA ASP A 145 6.04 -6.30 -6.50
C ASP A 145 5.18 -5.07 -6.79
N TRP A 146 3.85 -5.24 -6.86
CA TRP A 146 2.92 -4.16 -7.24
C TRP A 146 3.09 -2.86 -6.43
N TRP A 147 3.51 -2.97 -5.17
CA TRP A 147 3.65 -1.83 -4.24
C TRP A 147 4.96 -1.06 -4.45
N THR A 148 5.97 -1.65 -5.10
CA THR A 148 7.25 -0.97 -5.32
C THR A 148 7.14 0.10 -6.40
N SER A 149 6.21 -0.01 -7.34
CA SER A 149 5.95 1.03 -8.33
C SER A 149 5.47 2.34 -7.71
N TRP A 150 4.92 2.27 -6.50
CA TRP A 150 4.55 3.44 -5.73
C TRP A 150 5.75 4.10 -5.09
N LEU A 151 6.86 3.42 -4.88
CA LEU A 151 8.04 3.96 -4.20
C LEU A 151 9.18 4.27 -5.16
N LEU A 152 9.34 3.45 -6.21
CA LEU A 152 10.46 3.45 -7.12
C LEU A 152 10.04 3.88 -8.53
N LYS A 153 10.86 4.74 -9.11
CA LYS A 153 10.97 4.95 -10.55
C LYS A 153 12.28 4.27 -10.98
N PRO A 154 12.36 3.52 -12.09
CA PRO A 154 11.47 3.43 -13.26
C PRO A 154 10.65 2.11 -13.33
N VAL A 155 9.95 1.69 -12.27
CA VAL A 155 9.20 0.41 -12.28
C VAL A 155 8.13 0.35 -13.37
N ASP A 156 7.66 1.51 -13.86
CA ASP A 156 6.83 1.63 -15.06
C ASP A 156 7.45 0.94 -16.28
N VAL A 157 8.74 1.16 -16.56
CA VAL A 157 9.43 0.50 -17.69
C VAL A 157 9.38 -1.03 -17.58
N TRP A 158 9.49 -1.56 -16.36
CA TRP A 158 9.31 -3.00 -16.13
C TRP A 158 7.90 -3.48 -16.42
N GLN A 159 6.89 -2.75 -15.96
CA GLN A 159 5.49 -3.14 -16.15
C GLN A 159 5.08 -3.02 -17.62
N ASP A 160 5.54 -2.00 -18.34
CA ASP A 160 5.25 -1.81 -19.77
C ASP A 160 5.78 -2.99 -20.60
N ILE A 161 7.06 -3.33 -20.43
CA ILE A 161 7.65 -4.50 -21.12
C ILE A 161 6.98 -5.80 -20.68
N ARG A 162 6.70 -5.95 -19.38
CA ARG A 162 6.02 -7.14 -18.84
C ARG A 162 4.69 -7.37 -19.55
N GLU A 163 3.91 -6.34 -19.82
CA GLU A 163 2.60 -6.45 -20.48
C GLU A 163 2.69 -6.88 -21.95
N GLU A 164 3.80 -6.58 -22.62
CA GLU A 164 4.06 -6.96 -24.02
C GLU A 164 4.58 -8.40 -24.17
N LEU A 165 5.01 -9.05 -23.09
CA LEU A 165 5.56 -10.40 -23.14
C LEU A 165 4.54 -11.43 -23.67
N GLU A 166 5.00 -12.22 -24.64
CA GLU A 166 4.28 -13.37 -25.16
C GLU A 166 4.12 -14.49 -24.12
N GLU A 167 3.22 -15.43 -24.40
CA GLU A 167 3.03 -16.60 -23.55
C GLU A 167 4.24 -17.53 -23.63
N SER A 168 4.99 -17.63 -22.53
CA SER A 168 5.98 -18.69 -22.35
C SER A 168 5.35 -20.01 -21.92
N LEU A 169 4.23 -19.93 -21.17
CA LEU A 169 3.41 -21.04 -20.70
C LEU A 169 1.92 -20.66 -20.84
N PRO A 170 0.99 -21.63 -20.91
CA PRO A 170 -0.44 -21.32 -21.06
C PRO A 170 -0.94 -20.38 -19.96
N GLY A 171 -1.45 -19.20 -20.38
CA GLY A 171 -1.99 -18.21 -19.45
C GLY A 171 -0.95 -17.33 -18.74
N THR A 172 0.33 -17.35 -19.15
CA THR A 172 1.36 -16.45 -18.58
C THR A 172 1.58 -15.16 -19.36
N LYS A 173 0.76 -14.89 -20.38
CA LYS A 173 0.86 -13.69 -21.23
C LYS A 173 0.91 -12.43 -20.39
N GLY A 174 1.77 -11.48 -20.74
CA GLY A 174 1.85 -10.23 -20.00
C GLY A 174 2.32 -10.42 -18.54
N GLY A 175 3.04 -11.51 -18.26
CA GLY A 175 3.46 -11.91 -16.91
C GLY A 175 2.30 -12.25 -15.97
N ARG A 176 1.18 -12.76 -16.50
CA ARG A 176 0.01 -13.19 -15.72
C ARG A 176 0.23 -14.56 -15.10
N ASN A 177 -0.59 -14.88 -14.11
CA ASN A 177 -0.65 -16.18 -13.46
C ASN A 177 -2.12 -16.54 -13.24
N PRO A 178 -2.62 -17.68 -13.77
CA PRO A 178 -4.02 -18.09 -13.60
C PRO A 178 -4.48 -18.16 -12.14
N HIS A 179 -3.61 -18.57 -11.22
CA HIS A 179 -3.92 -18.63 -9.80
C HIS A 179 -4.10 -17.24 -9.19
N ASP A 180 -3.20 -16.31 -9.52
CA ASP A 180 -3.27 -14.93 -9.04
C ASP A 180 -4.49 -14.22 -9.64
N GLU A 181 -4.81 -14.46 -10.92
CA GLU A 181 -6.02 -13.91 -11.53
C GLU A 181 -7.30 -14.40 -10.84
N PHE A 182 -7.38 -15.69 -10.52
CA PHE A 182 -8.52 -16.23 -9.79
C PHE A 182 -8.64 -15.60 -8.40
N LEU A 183 -7.53 -15.51 -7.67
CA LEU A 183 -7.49 -14.90 -6.34
C LEU A 183 -7.90 -13.42 -6.40
N VAL A 184 -7.39 -12.64 -7.36
CA VAL A 184 -7.78 -11.25 -7.57
C VAL A 184 -9.29 -11.13 -7.83
N LYS A 185 -9.85 -11.93 -8.73
CA LYS A 185 -11.30 -11.92 -9.01
C LYS A 185 -12.11 -12.25 -7.76
N PHE A 186 -11.66 -13.24 -6.97
CA PHE A 186 -12.30 -13.59 -5.70
C PHE A 186 -12.26 -12.43 -4.70
N LEU A 187 -11.10 -11.78 -4.55
CA LEU A 187 -10.92 -10.65 -3.63
C LEU A 187 -11.76 -9.43 -4.00
N PHE A 188 -12.00 -9.18 -5.28
CA PHE A 188 -12.93 -8.13 -5.74
C PHE A 188 -14.40 -8.48 -5.49
N LEU A 189 -14.78 -9.73 -5.74
CA LEU A 189 -16.19 -10.14 -5.67
C LEU A 189 -16.68 -10.34 -4.23
N LEU A 190 -15.79 -10.71 -3.30
CA LEU A 190 -16.18 -11.06 -1.94
C LEU A 190 -16.80 -9.87 -1.16
N PRO A 191 -16.20 -8.67 -1.09
CA PRO A 191 -16.83 -7.51 -0.45
C PRO A 191 -18.17 -7.17 -1.09
N LEU A 192 -18.28 -7.21 -2.42
CA LEU A 192 -19.52 -6.96 -3.15
C LEU A 192 -20.62 -7.96 -2.75
N PHE A 193 -20.31 -9.26 -2.72
CA PHE A 193 -21.28 -10.27 -2.30
C PHE A 193 -21.68 -10.13 -0.83
N THR A 194 -20.75 -9.77 0.05
CA THR A 194 -21.09 -9.51 1.46
C THR A 194 -22.02 -8.30 1.61
N LEU A 195 -21.79 -7.22 0.86
CA LEU A 195 -22.66 -6.05 0.84
C LEU A 195 -24.05 -6.39 0.28
N LEU A 196 -24.12 -7.14 -0.82
CA LEU A 196 -25.38 -7.61 -1.41
C LEU A 196 -26.16 -8.51 -0.46
N PHE A 197 -25.48 -9.43 0.24
CA PHE A 197 -26.09 -10.30 1.24
C PHE A 197 -26.63 -9.50 2.43
N CYS A 198 -25.84 -8.54 2.94
CA CYS A 198 -26.24 -7.62 3.99
C CYS A 198 -27.46 -6.78 3.58
N TYR A 199 -27.46 -6.23 2.36
CA TYR A 199 -28.57 -5.49 1.79
C TYR A 199 -29.82 -6.35 1.65
N TYR A 200 -29.69 -7.57 1.10
CA TYR A 200 -30.80 -8.51 0.96
C TYR A 200 -31.41 -8.91 2.31
N ARG A 201 -30.57 -9.19 3.32
CA ARG A 201 -31.03 -9.48 4.69
C ARG A 201 -31.75 -8.30 5.31
N SER A 202 -31.24 -7.08 5.12
CA SER A 202 -31.89 -5.85 5.55
C SER A 202 -33.24 -5.68 4.84
N PHE A 203 -33.29 -5.88 3.53
CA PHE A 203 -34.49 -5.81 2.70
C PHE A 203 -35.58 -6.80 3.17
N LEU A 204 -35.20 -8.05 3.46
CA LEU A 204 -36.10 -9.06 4.00
C LEU A 204 -36.63 -8.71 5.41
N GLN A 205 -35.84 -8.02 6.23
CA GLN A 205 -36.28 -7.51 7.54
C GLN A 205 -37.13 -6.23 7.42
N THR A 206 -37.04 -5.50 6.32
CA THR A 206 -37.81 -4.28 6.06
C THR A 206 -39.07 -4.52 5.22
N ARG A 207 -40.05 -5.28 5.75
CA ARG A 207 -41.47 -5.07 5.34
C ARG A 207 -42.00 -3.67 5.75
N SER A 208 -41.25 -2.93 6.57
CA SER A 208 -41.63 -1.63 7.15
C SER A 208 -41.42 -0.41 6.24
N ILE A 209 -40.69 -0.50 5.11
CA ILE A 209 -40.40 0.69 4.27
C ILE A 209 -41.66 1.19 3.53
N CYS A 210 -42.54 0.28 3.09
CA CYS A 210 -43.84 0.66 2.54
C CYS A 210 -44.73 1.35 3.59
N ASP A 211 -44.65 0.94 4.85
CA ASP A 211 -45.38 1.59 5.93
C ASP A 211 -44.78 2.95 6.31
N HIS A 212 -43.45 3.11 6.22
CA HIS A 212 -42.77 4.41 6.37
C HIS A 212 -43.12 5.39 5.25
N ALA A 213 -43.15 4.94 3.99
CA ALA A 213 -43.56 5.75 2.85
C ALA A 213 -45.05 6.13 2.94
N ARG A 214 -45.89 5.20 3.38
CA ARG A 214 -47.31 5.44 3.69
C ARG A 214 -47.47 6.47 4.83
N HIS A 215 -46.67 6.39 5.88
CA HIS A 215 -46.69 7.32 7.01
C HIS A 215 -46.17 8.73 6.63
N ILE A 216 -45.17 8.83 5.75
CA ILE A 216 -44.69 10.12 5.21
C ILE A 216 -45.73 10.72 4.26
N TYR A 217 -46.37 9.92 3.42
CA TYR A 217 -47.46 10.34 2.53
C TYR A 217 -48.66 10.90 3.31
N TYR A 218 -49.07 10.25 4.41
CA TYR A 218 -50.12 10.78 5.29
C TYR A 218 -49.71 12.05 6.03
N LYS A 219 -48.44 12.19 6.42
CA LYS A 219 -47.89 13.39 7.08
C LYS A 219 -47.77 14.59 6.13
N PHE A 220 -47.51 14.35 4.85
CA PHE A 220 -47.55 15.38 3.80
C PHE A 220 -48.98 15.82 3.48
N ARG A 221 -49.94 14.90 3.53
CA ARG A 221 -51.37 15.19 3.33
C ARG A 221 -52.01 15.97 4.49
N SER A 222 -51.41 15.94 5.69
CA SER A 222 -51.92 16.63 6.89
C SER A 222 -51.33 18.03 7.16
N GLY A 223 -50.62 18.64 6.21
CA GLY A 223 -50.30 20.09 6.24
C GLY A 223 -49.30 20.56 7.31
N GLY A 224 -48.30 19.76 7.70
CA GLY A 224 -47.27 20.17 8.67
C GLY A 224 -46.12 20.99 8.04
N SER A 225 -45.94 22.24 8.50
CA SER A 225 -44.84 23.14 8.12
C SER A 225 -43.45 22.59 8.51
N LEU A 226 -42.47 22.73 7.61
CA LEU A 226 -41.06 22.39 7.80
C LEU A 226 -40.29 23.67 8.18
N SER A 227 -39.93 23.81 9.47
CA SER A 227 -39.03 24.88 9.92
C SER A 227 -37.58 24.56 9.55
N TYR A 228 -36.98 25.40 8.72
CA TYR A 228 -35.56 25.36 8.35
C TYR A 228 -34.73 25.92 9.51
N SER A 229 -33.94 25.08 10.18
CA SER A 229 -32.98 25.55 11.19
C SER A 229 -31.70 26.00 10.47
N ALA A 230 -31.47 27.32 10.48
CA ALA A 230 -30.25 27.93 9.97
C ALA A 230 -29.02 27.41 10.75
N VAL A 231 -27.97 27.06 10.02
CA VAL A 231 -26.65 26.75 10.57
C VAL A 231 -26.04 28.07 11.07
N SER A 232 -25.97 28.24 12.39
CA SER A 232 -25.23 29.36 12.99
C SER A 232 -23.79 28.95 13.23
N SER A 233 -22.87 29.69 12.61
CA SER A 233 -21.44 29.63 12.85
C SER A 233 -21.11 30.29 14.19
N SER A 234 -20.61 29.53 15.15
CA SER A 234 -19.88 30.10 16.29
C SER A 234 -18.55 29.39 16.47
N THR A 235 -17.52 30.24 16.45
CA THR A 235 -16.10 29.99 16.72
C THR A 235 -15.95 29.36 18.11
N ILE A 236 -15.48 28.12 18.19
CA ILE A 236 -15.28 27.41 19.46
C ILE A 236 -13.87 27.69 19.97
N ASN A 237 -13.81 28.52 21.01
CA ASN A 237 -12.65 28.69 21.86
C ASN A 237 -12.53 27.46 22.77
N SER A 238 -11.35 26.84 22.81
CA SER A 238 -11.06 25.63 23.56
C SER A 238 -10.85 25.92 25.04
N SER A 239 -11.93 26.00 25.81
CA SER A 239 -12.01 25.74 27.26
C SER A 239 -13.33 26.32 27.77
N GLN A 240 -14.03 25.57 28.61
CA GLN A 240 -15.32 25.94 29.25
C GLN A 240 -16.60 25.77 28.42
N GLN A 241 -16.94 24.53 28.02
CA GLN A 241 -18.36 24.20 27.82
C GLN A 241 -18.73 22.71 28.01
N PHE A 242 -18.18 22.04 29.03
CA PHE A 242 -18.59 20.67 29.39
C PHE A 242 -18.73 20.42 30.91
N SER A 243 -19.08 21.46 31.68
CA SER A 243 -19.49 21.29 33.08
C SER A 243 -20.98 21.58 33.21
N ASN A 244 -21.81 20.55 33.06
CA ASN A 244 -22.97 20.26 33.93
C ASN A 244 -23.80 19.08 33.39
N GLY A 245 -23.81 17.96 34.14
CA GLY A 245 -24.96 17.04 34.18
C GLY A 245 -24.78 15.59 33.76
N THR A 246 -23.86 15.25 32.84
CA THR A 246 -23.81 13.89 32.24
C THR A 246 -22.46 13.16 32.36
N HIS A 247 -21.38 13.84 32.77
CA HIS A 247 -20.04 13.24 32.89
C HIS A 247 -19.88 12.22 34.04
N GLY A 248 -20.82 12.12 34.97
CA GLY A 248 -20.74 11.11 36.04
C GLY A 248 -20.94 9.66 35.59
N LYS A 249 -21.30 9.42 34.33
CA LYS A 249 -21.65 8.07 33.81
C LYS A 249 -20.70 7.53 32.74
N VAL A 250 -19.82 8.34 32.14
CA VAL A 250 -18.89 7.88 31.11
C VAL A 250 -17.56 7.49 31.77
N PRO A 251 -17.04 6.27 31.57
CA PRO A 251 -15.76 5.86 32.14
C PRO A 251 -14.61 6.74 31.64
N ALA A 252 -13.81 7.30 32.56
CA ALA A 252 -12.73 8.23 32.22
C ALA A 252 -11.64 7.64 31.31
N PHE A 253 -11.44 6.32 31.34
CA PHE A 253 -10.46 5.63 30.51
C PHE A 253 -10.97 5.29 29.10
N LEU A 254 -12.27 5.46 28.81
CA LEU A 254 -12.88 5.01 27.57
C LEU A 254 -12.26 5.68 26.33
N GLY A 255 -11.94 6.97 26.42
CA GLY A 255 -11.28 7.70 25.34
C GLY A 255 -9.94 7.06 24.97
N GLY A 256 -9.05 6.90 25.94
CA GLY A 256 -7.73 6.28 25.74
C GLY A 256 -7.79 4.84 25.23
N VAL A 257 -8.72 4.02 25.74
CA VAL A 257 -8.93 2.65 25.25
C VAL A 257 -9.43 2.65 23.80
N SER A 258 -10.30 3.58 23.43
CA SER A 258 -10.80 3.70 22.06
C SER A 258 -9.71 4.08 21.07
N VAL A 259 -8.81 4.99 21.46
CA VAL A 259 -7.61 5.32 20.69
C VAL A 259 -6.73 4.10 20.50
N PHE A 260 -6.40 3.38 21.58
CA PHE A 260 -5.57 2.17 21.50
C PHE A 260 -6.17 1.12 20.55
N PHE A 261 -7.45 0.80 20.69
CA PHE A 261 -8.14 -0.15 19.81
C PHE A 261 -8.18 0.32 18.36
N CYS A 262 -8.36 1.63 18.10
CA CYS A 262 -8.35 2.19 16.75
C CYS A 262 -7.00 1.95 16.05
N PHE A 263 -5.87 2.26 16.72
CA PHE A 263 -4.55 2.03 16.14
C PHE A 263 -4.22 0.55 15.95
N VAL A 264 -4.58 -0.31 16.90
CA VAL A 264 -4.44 -1.77 16.74
C VAL A 264 -5.25 -2.26 15.54
N ALA A 265 -6.52 -1.83 15.42
CA ALA A 265 -7.38 -2.19 14.29
C ALA A 265 -6.78 -1.70 12.96
N ALA A 266 -6.24 -0.47 12.90
CA ALA A 266 -5.61 0.07 11.70
C ALA A 266 -4.37 -0.73 11.29
N MET A 267 -3.49 -1.06 12.25
CA MET A 267 -2.27 -1.85 11.98
C MET A 267 -2.60 -3.27 11.53
N VAL A 268 -3.54 -3.94 12.18
CA VAL A 268 -4.00 -5.27 11.79
C VAL A 268 -4.65 -5.24 10.41
N ALA A 269 -5.51 -4.26 10.15
CA ALA A 269 -6.18 -4.10 8.86
C ALA A 269 -5.17 -3.88 7.72
N LEU A 270 -4.18 -3.02 7.92
CA LEU A 270 -3.13 -2.77 6.93
C LEU A 270 -2.27 -4.03 6.69
N GLY A 271 -1.86 -4.72 7.77
CA GLY A 271 -1.05 -5.94 7.67
C GLY A 271 -1.77 -7.06 6.93
N ILE A 272 -3.05 -7.31 7.24
CA ILE A 272 -3.85 -8.30 6.52
C ILE A 272 -4.12 -7.85 5.09
N GLY A 273 -4.52 -6.58 4.88
CA GLY A 273 -4.78 -6.03 3.55
C GLY A 273 -3.60 -6.22 2.60
N PHE A 274 -2.37 -6.01 3.08
CA PHE A 274 -1.17 -6.24 2.30
C PHE A 274 -0.86 -7.73 2.06
N SER A 275 -1.10 -8.58 3.07
CA SER A 275 -0.75 -10.01 3.02
C SER A 275 -1.68 -10.84 2.12
N VAL A 276 -2.92 -10.40 1.94
CA VAL A 276 -3.94 -11.13 1.15
C VAL A 276 -3.75 -10.93 -0.36
N ILE A 277 -3.07 -9.85 -0.77
CA ILE A 277 -2.93 -9.49 -2.18
C ILE A 277 -1.70 -10.16 -2.79
N PRO A 278 -1.82 -10.84 -3.94
CA PRO A 278 -0.66 -11.44 -4.59
C PRO A 278 0.38 -10.39 -4.96
N ARG A 279 1.66 -10.73 -4.80
CA ARG A 279 2.78 -9.81 -5.06
C ARG A 279 2.85 -9.36 -6.52
N GLN A 280 2.57 -10.28 -7.45
CA GLN A 280 2.78 -10.08 -8.89
C GLN A 280 1.50 -9.65 -9.63
N VAL A 281 0.73 -8.72 -9.07
CA VAL A 281 -0.41 -8.09 -9.78
C VAL A 281 0.00 -6.78 -10.44
N LYS A 282 -0.88 -6.19 -11.26
CA LYS A 282 -0.65 -4.83 -11.76
C LYS A 282 -0.63 -3.85 -10.57
N PRO A 283 0.25 -2.82 -10.57
CA PRO A 283 0.30 -1.79 -9.53
C PRO A 283 -1.05 -1.24 -9.07
N TRP A 284 -1.89 -0.80 -10.00
CA TRP A 284 -3.20 -0.22 -9.70
C TRP A 284 -4.17 -1.22 -9.10
N THR A 285 -4.14 -2.48 -9.58
CA THR A 285 -4.95 -3.56 -9.03
C THR A 285 -4.57 -3.84 -7.58
N GLY A 286 -3.26 -3.95 -7.30
CA GLY A 286 -2.77 -4.16 -5.94
C GLY A 286 -3.11 -3.01 -5.01
N LEU A 287 -2.92 -1.76 -5.46
CA LEU A 287 -3.26 -0.57 -4.67
C LEU A 287 -4.75 -0.51 -4.31
N LEU A 288 -5.62 -0.73 -5.29
CA LEU A 288 -7.06 -0.67 -5.10
C LEU A 288 -7.52 -1.74 -4.10
N LEU A 289 -7.10 -3.00 -4.31
CA LEU A 289 -7.41 -4.09 -3.39
C LEU A 289 -6.85 -3.83 -1.98
N MET A 290 -5.68 -3.20 -1.87
CA MET A 290 -5.07 -2.88 -0.57
C MET A 290 -5.95 -1.91 0.20
N TYR A 291 -6.42 -0.84 -0.43
CA TYR A 291 -7.35 0.09 0.22
C TYR A 291 -8.68 -0.56 0.54
N GLU A 292 -9.28 -1.30 -0.42
CA GLU A 292 -10.55 -1.99 -0.21
C GLU A 292 -10.48 -2.89 1.02
N TRP A 293 -9.52 -3.81 1.07
CA TRP A 293 -9.39 -4.76 2.17
C TRP A 293 -8.96 -4.11 3.48
N THR A 294 -8.06 -3.12 3.44
CA THR A 294 -7.68 -2.38 4.65
C THR A 294 -8.89 -1.67 5.24
N PHE A 295 -9.68 -0.96 4.44
CA PHE A 295 -10.87 -0.29 4.93
C PHE A 295 -11.94 -1.27 5.39
N THR A 296 -12.23 -2.32 4.63
CA THR A 296 -13.21 -3.34 5.04
C THR A 296 -12.85 -3.96 6.38
N ILE A 297 -11.60 -4.39 6.57
CA ILE A 297 -11.15 -5.00 7.83
C ILE A 297 -11.18 -3.98 8.96
N PHE A 298 -10.71 -2.75 8.72
CA PHE A 298 -10.76 -1.68 9.72
C PHE A 298 -12.19 -1.38 10.17
N PHE A 299 -13.14 -1.25 9.23
CA PHE A 299 -14.55 -1.03 9.55
C PHE A 299 -15.16 -2.19 10.33
N LEU A 300 -14.80 -3.44 10.02
CA LEU A 300 -15.26 -4.60 10.78
C LEU A 300 -14.69 -4.60 12.21
N LEU A 301 -13.38 -4.35 12.37
CA LEU A 301 -12.71 -4.37 13.67
C LEU A 301 -13.12 -3.19 14.55
N PHE A 302 -12.91 -1.96 14.07
CA PHE A 302 -13.18 -0.76 14.85
C PHE A 302 -14.69 -0.47 14.94
N GLY A 303 -15.45 -0.70 13.87
CA GLY A 303 -16.92 -0.63 13.94
C GLY A 303 -17.52 -1.68 14.88
N GLY A 304 -16.95 -2.89 14.89
CA GLY A 304 -17.29 -3.93 15.88
C GLY A 304 -17.00 -3.49 17.31
N TYR A 305 -15.83 -2.88 17.56
CA TYR A 305 -15.49 -2.27 18.84
C TYR A 305 -16.51 -1.18 19.26
N LEU A 306 -16.81 -0.23 18.38
CA LEU A 306 -17.79 0.83 18.67
C LEU A 306 -19.18 0.26 18.99
N HIS A 307 -19.57 -0.84 18.34
CA HIS A 307 -20.82 -1.55 18.64
C HIS A 307 -20.81 -2.19 20.04
N LEU A 308 -19.68 -2.78 20.44
CA LEU A 308 -19.52 -3.31 21.80
C LEU A 308 -19.61 -2.19 22.85
N ILE A 309 -19.00 -1.04 22.58
CA ILE A 309 -19.09 0.14 23.45
C ILE A 309 -20.52 0.68 23.53
N TYR A 310 -21.25 0.73 22.42
CA TYR A 310 -22.67 1.08 22.40
C TYR A 310 -23.50 0.11 23.25
N LYS A 311 -23.30 -1.21 23.10
CA LYS A 311 -23.97 -2.23 23.94
C LYS A 311 -23.62 -2.07 25.41
N TRP A 312 -22.37 -1.74 25.72
CA TRP A 312 -21.93 -1.50 27.09
C TRP A 312 -22.65 -0.29 27.70
N GLY A 313 -22.76 0.82 26.98
CA GLY A 313 -23.57 1.97 27.40
C GLY A 313 -25.01 1.58 27.69
N LYS A 314 -25.62 0.75 26.83
CA LYS A 314 -26.99 0.24 27.02
C LYS A 314 -27.14 -0.62 28.28
N MET A 315 -26.16 -1.48 28.58
CA MET A 315 -26.18 -2.31 29.80
C MET A 315 -26.02 -1.48 31.09
N VAL A 316 -25.19 -0.43 31.06
CA VAL A 316 -25.03 0.48 32.20
C VAL A 316 -26.32 1.26 32.46
N ALA A 317 -27.04 1.66 31.40
CA ALA A 317 -28.34 2.31 31.53
C ALA A 317 -29.40 1.42 32.20
N THR A 318 -29.42 0.12 31.91
CA THR A 318 -30.39 -0.82 32.50
C THR A 318 -30.07 -1.17 33.95
N GLN A 319 -28.78 -1.28 34.33
CA GLN A 319 -28.37 -1.59 35.70
C GLN A 319 -28.64 -0.43 36.69
N GLY A 320 -28.45 0.82 36.26
CA GLY A 320 -28.72 2.02 37.07
C GLY A 320 -30.20 2.31 37.35
N ALA A 321 -31.12 1.54 36.76
CA ALA A 321 -32.57 1.67 36.97
C ALA A 321 -33.11 0.80 38.13
N SER A 322 -32.30 -0.10 38.69
CA SER A 322 -32.73 -0.99 39.78
C SER A 322 -32.85 -0.29 41.16
N SER A 323 -32.55 1.02 41.25
CA SER A 323 -32.38 1.70 42.54
C SER A 323 -33.08 3.07 42.67
N ARG A 324 -34.09 3.41 41.85
CA ARG A 324 -34.91 4.62 42.08
C ARG A 324 -36.40 4.37 41.80
N PRO A 325 -37.31 4.75 42.72
CA PRO A 325 -38.74 4.71 42.45
C PRO A 325 -39.12 5.77 41.41
N ASP A 326 -40.07 5.42 40.56
CA ASP A 326 -40.61 6.26 39.48
C ASP A 326 -41.05 7.63 40.01
N TYR A 327 -40.50 8.68 39.42
CA TYR A 327 -41.13 9.99 39.40
C TYR A 327 -41.39 10.32 37.94
N ASP A 328 -42.67 10.25 37.58
CA ASP A 328 -43.22 10.64 36.29
C ASP A 328 -42.79 12.07 35.94
N SER A 329 -42.09 12.20 34.82
CA SER A 329 -42.02 13.47 34.11
C SER A 329 -42.08 13.19 32.62
N GLU A 330 -43.32 13.04 32.13
CA GLU A 330 -43.68 13.22 30.73
C GLU A 330 -43.24 14.61 30.27
N LYS A 331 -42.08 14.69 29.62
CA LYS A 331 -41.79 15.73 28.64
C LYS A 331 -41.29 15.06 27.37
N GLY A 332 -42.25 14.69 26.52
CA GLY A 332 -42.02 14.18 25.17
C GLY A 332 -41.20 15.17 24.35
N HIS A 333 -39.88 14.99 24.35
CA HIS A 333 -39.01 15.58 23.35
C HIS A 333 -39.06 14.63 22.16
N GLN A 334 -39.71 15.10 21.10
CA GLN A 334 -39.73 14.48 19.80
C GLN A 334 -38.29 14.47 19.25
N ARG A 335 -37.49 13.47 19.67
CA ARG A 335 -36.11 13.30 19.22
C ARG A 335 -36.14 12.89 17.76
N GLN A 336 -35.90 13.90 16.93
CA GLN A 336 -35.65 13.81 15.50
C GLN A 336 -34.67 12.67 15.24
N VAL A 337 -35.04 11.75 14.35
CA VAL A 337 -34.16 10.67 13.83
C VAL A 337 -33.07 11.36 13.01
N SER A 338 -32.11 11.97 13.69
CA SER A 338 -30.94 12.56 13.06
C SER A 338 -30.03 11.40 12.70
N CYS A 339 -29.82 11.19 11.40
CA CYS A 339 -28.73 10.36 10.90
C CYS A 339 -27.44 10.81 11.62
N ASP A 340 -26.57 9.89 12.01
CA ASP A 340 -25.41 10.20 12.87
C ASP A 340 -24.30 10.90 12.08
N VAL A 341 -24.57 12.14 11.70
CA VAL A 341 -23.76 12.98 10.80
C VAL A 341 -22.32 13.12 11.31
N ALA A 342 -22.11 13.18 12.63
CA ALA A 342 -20.75 13.29 13.17
C ALA A 342 -19.93 12.00 13.00
N THR A 343 -20.56 10.82 13.15
CA THR A 343 -19.87 9.54 12.92
C THR A 343 -19.40 9.41 11.48
N TRP A 344 -20.23 9.87 10.54
CA TRP A 344 -19.87 10.00 9.13
C TRP A 344 -18.72 10.99 8.90
N TYR A 345 -18.76 12.17 9.52
CA TYR A 345 -17.66 13.15 9.40
C TYR A 345 -16.31 12.60 9.88
N TYR A 346 -16.29 11.91 11.03
CA TYR A 346 -15.05 11.30 11.55
C TYR A 346 -14.56 10.15 10.66
N GLY A 347 -15.46 9.26 10.24
CA GLY A 347 -15.12 8.15 9.34
C GLY A 347 -14.59 8.62 7.99
N LEU A 348 -15.29 9.56 7.34
CA LEU A 348 -14.87 10.16 6.07
C LEU A 348 -13.55 10.94 6.22
N GLY A 349 -13.37 11.67 7.32
CA GLY A 349 -12.11 12.36 7.60
C GLY A 349 -10.93 11.40 7.74
N MET A 350 -11.11 10.27 8.45
CA MET A 350 -10.08 9.23 8.56
C MET A 350 -9.77 8.61 7.20
N ALA A 351 -10.79 8.25 6.41
CA ALA A 351 -10.60 7.69 5.08
C ALA A 351 -9.90 8.67 4.12
N PHE A 352 -10.31 9.94 4.14
CA PHE A 352 -9.69 10.99 3.34
C PHE A 352 -8.22 11.16 3.67
N LEU A 353 -7.85 11.26 4.95
CA LEU A 353 -6.46 11.43 5.37
C LEU A 353 -5.62 10.18 5.10
N ALA A 354 -6.20 8.98 5.23
CA ALA A 354 -5.53 7.73 4.89
C ALA A 354 -5.15 7.64 3.40
N ILE A 355 -5.98 8.19 2.51
CA ILE A 355 -5.71 8.25 1.05
C ILE A 355 -4.82 9.43 0.71
N ALA A 356 -5.08 10.61 1.28
CA ALA A 356 -4.36 11.84 0.97
C ALA A 356 -2.90 11.77 1.40
N THR A 357 -2.61 11.20 2.58
CA THR A 357 -1.25 11.12 3.14
C THR A 357 -0.22 10.54 2.15
N PRO A 358 -0.44 9.34 1.55
CA PRO A 358 0.48 8.80 0.56
C PRO A 358 0.35 9.45 -0.82
N ALA A 359 -0.81 10.03 -1.18
CA ALA A 359 -1.08 10.56 -2.51
C ALA A 359 -0.57 12.01 -2.72
N VAL A 360 -0.51 12.83 -1.68
CA VAL A 360 -0.08 14.25 -1.75
C VAL A 360 1.25 14.43 -2.48
N PRO A 361 2.33 13.67 -2.18
CA PRO A 361 3.59 13.84 -2.90
C PRO A 361 3.47 13.62 -4.41
N VAL A 362 2.59 12.70 -4.84
CA VAL A 362 2.33 12.40 -6.25
C VAL A 362 1.59 13.56 -6.91
N PHE A 363 0.55 14.09 -6.25
CA PHE A 363 -0.19 15.25 -6.75
C PHE A 363 0.68 16.51 -6.84
N LEU A 364 1.65 16.66 -5.95
CA LEU A 364 2.61 17.76 -5.97
C LEU A 364 3.78 17.54 -6.95
N GLY A 365 3.82 16.40 -7.65
CA GLY A 365 4.89 16.08 -8.61
C GLY A 365 6.26 15.85 -7.97
N ILE A 366 6.31 15.48 -6.68
CA ILE A 366 7.57 15.25 -5.97
C ILE A 366 8.15 13.89 -6.36
N THR A 367 9.20 13.91 -7.18
CA THR A 367 9.89 12.72 -7.67
C THR A 367 11.00 12.24 -6.73
N ALA A 368 11.64 13.16 -6.01
CA ALA A 368 12.74 12.84 -5.10
C ALA A 368 12.28 11.97 -3.92
N LEU A 369 12.91 10.79 -3.76
CA LEU A 369 12.52 9.78 -2.78
C LEU A 369 12.43 10.30 -1.35
N PHE A 370 13.49 10.97 -0.87
CA PHE A 370 13.53 11.45 0.52
C PHE A 370 12.52 12.57 0.79
N ALA A 371 12.29 13.47 -0.16
CA ALA A 371 11.27 14.50 -0.04
C ALA A 371 9.86 13.88 0.01
N ARG A 372 9.62 12.87 -0.82
CA ARG A 372 8.38 12.11 -0.83
C ARG A 372 8.13 11.38 0.48
N LEU A 373 9.12 10.66 0.99
CA LEU A 373 9.03 9.99 2.30
C LEU A 373 8.83 11.00 3.43
N GLY A 374 9.51 12.14 3.41
CA GLY A 374 9.33 13.21 4.39
C GLY A 374 7.90 13.76 4.41
N LEU A 375 7.31 14.00 3.25
CA LEU A 375 5.90 14.42 3.13
C LEU A 375 4.93 13.34 3.61
N MET A 376 5.19 12.07 3.30
CA MET A 376 4.38 10.95 3.80
C MET A 376 4.43 10.85 5.33
N VAL A 377 5.60 11.05 5.94
CA VAL A 377 5.77 11.08 7.41
C VAL A 377 4.99 12.25 8.01
N ALA A 378 5.12 13.46 7.43
CA ALA A 378 4.38 14.63 7.90
C ALA A 378 2.86 14.44 7.81
N GLY A 379 2.37 13.94 6.67
CA GLY A 379 0.96 13.59 6.49
C GLY A 379 0.51 12.48 7.46
N GLY A 380 1.37 11.49 7.72
CA GLY A 380 1.12 10.41 8.67
C GLY A 380 0.96 10.91 10.11
N LEU A 381 1.73 11.92 10.52
CA LEU A 381 1.56 12.56 11.83
C LEU A 381 0.22 13.31 11.94
N ILE A 382 -0.19 14.03 10.89
CA ILE A 382 -1.49 14.70 10.84
C ILE A 382 -2.62 13.66 10.89
N PHE A 383 -2.50 12.60 10.11
CA PHE A 383 -3.46 11.50 10.09
C PHE A 383 -3.59 10.82 11.46
N ALA A 384 -2.47 10.49 12.12
CA ALA A 384 -2.47 9.88 13.44
C ALA A 384 -3.11 10.80 14.50
N SER A 385 -2.84 12.11 14.43
CA SER A 385 -3.47 13.10 15.31
C SER A 385 -4.99 13.14 15.11
N PHE A 386 -5.45 13.19 13.86
CA PHE A 386 -6.88 13.16 13.55
C PHE A 386 -7.53 11.85 13.97
N MET A 387 -6.90 10.69 13.72
CA MET A 387 -7.41 9.39 14.16
C MET A 387 -7.54 9.32 15.69
N THR A 388 -6.58 9.88 16.42
CA THR A 388 -6.62 9.95 17.89
C THR A 388 -7.87 10.71 18.35
N TYR A 389 -8.06 11.91 17.82
CA TYR A 389 -9.23 12.74 18.13
C TYR A 389 -10.55 12.05 17.74
N ALA A 390 -10.61 11.50 16.52
CA ALA A 390 -11.78 10.81 16.00
C ALA A 390 -12.14 9.57 16.83
N ALA A 391 -11.15 8.73 17.17
CA ALA A 391 -11.37 7.50 17.91
C ALA A 391 -11.89 7.75 19.33
N GLU A 392 -11.33 8.74 20.03
CA GLU A 392 -11.82 9.17 21.34
C GLU A 392 -13.28 9.62 21.27
N HIS A 393 -13.60 10.52 20.33
CA HIS A 393 -14.95 11.07 20.18
C HIS A 393 -15.96 10.00 19.78
N LEU A 394 -15.60 9.12 18.84
CA LEU A 394 -16.46 8.01 18.40
C LEU A 394 -16.72 7.04 19.55
N GLY A 395 -15.70 6.65 20.32
CA GLY A 395 -15.86 5.76 21.46
C GLY A 395 -16.79 6.32 22.53
N ILE A 396 -16.55 7.56 22.97
CA ILE A 396 -17.39 8.24 23.96
C ILE A 396 -18.81 8.40 23.43
N LYS A 397 -18.97 8.84 22.18
CA LYS A 397 -20.27 9.04 21.56
C LYS A 397 -21.06 7.75 21.44
N SER A 398 -20.43 6.64 21.03
CA SER A 398 -21.07 5.33 20.96
C SER A 398 -21.59 4.89 22.33
N PHE A 399 -20.82 5.10 23.39
CA PHE A 399 -21.24 4.78 24.76
C PHE A 399 -22.42 5.64 25.22
N VAL A 400 -22.34 6.96 25.03
CA VAL A 400 -23.42 7.91 25.38
C VAL A 400 -24.69 7.60 24.61
N ARG A 401 -24.58 7.29 23.31
CA ARG A 401 -25.72 6.84 22.50
C ARG A 401 -26.36 5.58 23.05
N GLY A 402 -25.56 4.64 23.55
CA GLY A 402 -26.05 3.45 24.25
C GLY A 402 -26.81 3.78 25.53
N LEU A 403 -26.33 4.76 26.31
CA LEU A 403 -27.00 5.25 27.52
C LEU A 403 -28.34 5.93 27.23
N GLU A 404 -28.41 6.67 26.12
CA GLU A 404 -29.58 7.49 25.75
C GLU A 404 -30.70 6.71 25.05
N ASP A 405 -30.42 5.56 24.46
CA ASP A 405 -31.39 4.74 23.70
C ASP A 405 -32.35 3.93 24.62
N ARG A 406 -32.74 4.56 25.74
CA ARG A 406 -33.54 3.99 26.84
C ARG A 406 -35.00 3.72 26.45
N ASP A 407 -35.56 4.48 25.50
CA ASP A 407 -37.02 4.57 25.32
C ASP A 407 -37.59 3.90 24.05
N THR A 408 -36.81 3.08 23.33
CA THR A 408 -37.25 2.44 22.07
C THR A 408 -37.51 0.94 22.17
N SER A 409 -37.82 0.40 23.36
CA SER A 409 -38.09 -1.04 23.55
C SER A 409 -39.41 -1.54 22.95
N ARG A 410 -40.23 -0.68 22.34
CA ARG A 410 -41.34 -1.12 21.48
C ARG A 410 -41.15 -0.58 20.08
N THR A 411 -40.78 -1.48 19.18
CA THR A 411 -40.80 -1.33 17.71
C THR A 411 -39.71 -0.45 17.08
N ARG A 412 -38.47 -0.95 17.00
CA ARG A 412 -37.63 -0.68 15.83
C ARG A 412 -36.47 -1.68 15.70
N ASN A 413 -36.57 -2.53 14.68
CA ASN A 413 -35.44 -3.29 14.16
C ASN A 413 -34.42 -2.29 13.61
N SER A 414 -33.27 -2.21 14.28
CA SER A 414 -32.14 -1.37 13.89
C SER A 414 -31.53 -1.89 12.58
N CYS A 415 -31.71 -1.14 11.50
CA CYS A 415 -30.95 -1.33 10.26
C CYS A 415 -29.50 -0.89 10.53
N PHE A 416 -28.55 -1.81 10.51
CA PHE A 416 -27.18 -1.64 11.03
C PHE A 416 -26.08 -1.63 9.96
N LEU A 417 -26.43 -1.25 8.73
CA LEU A 417 -25.46 -0.91 7.69
C LEU A 417 -25.93 0.36 6.97
N CYS A 418 -25.63 1.50 7.60
CA CYS A 418 -25.40 2.78 6.95
C CYS A 418 -24.35 3.50 7.79
#